data_AF-A0A388LR14-F1
#
_entry.id   AF-A0A388LR14-F1
#
_cell.length_a   1.000
_cell.length_b   1.000
_cell.length_c   1.000
_cell.angle_alpha   90.00
_cell.angle_beta   90.00
_cell.angle_gamma   90.00
#
_symmetry.space_group_name_H-M   'P 1'
#
loop_
_entity.id
_entity.type
_entity.pdbx_description
1 polymer ?
#
loop_
_entity_poly.entity_id
_entity_poly.type
_entity_poly.pdbx_seq_one_letter_code
_entity_poly.pdbx_strand_id
1 'polypeptide(L)'
;MAALLQERKEKKEAKKKALKEEQAAKLKKIEEEMAREKERLIKEEEEKLKKVEEEEEDPPVQKSSGQHSGSPGGELEKKISEWVANLTVGEEEEVSMYIPQDQQEAAMRAWDAEKDPLRRQALEDEKRMEWKLAVMREKKRRIDKAAEAAEALEEVKTIEQQLAAQPDFPNQMRVMARSIACLARVQADQYDFSRSQDIAVRSIRLGLRDFARELVGAVGVEVGHRLDKTERFCAGAIEGVKATAPREEEPRPPLQITSA
;
A
#
# COMPACT_ATOMS: atom_id res chain seq x y z
N MET A 1 2.83 57.92 31.78
CA MET A 1 2.50 56.48 31.98
C MET A 1 1.75 55.84 30.80
N ALA A 2 0.98 56.57 30.00
CA ALA A 2 0.23 56.01 28.86
C ALA A 2 1.13 55.42 27.73
N ALA A 3 2.26 56.05 27.41
CA ALA A 3 3.16 55.59 26.34
C ALA A 3 3.79 54.20 26.60
N LEU A 4 4.18 53.90 27.84
CA LEU A 4 4.76 52.59 28.20
C LEU A 4 3.75 51.44 28.14
N LEU A 5 2.47 51.73 28.36
CA LEU A 5 1.40 50.74 28.25
C LEU A 5 1.07 50.41 26.78
N GLN A 6 1.18 51.40 25.89
CA GLN A 6 0.96 51.21 24.47
C GLN A 6 2.11 50.41 23.83
N GLU A 7 3.36 50.73 24.17
CA GLU A 7 4.54 49.97 23.73
C GLU A 7 4.49 48.49 24.18
N ARG A 8 4.01 48.22 25.41
CA ARG A 8 3.82 46.84 25.92
C ARG A 8 2.73 46.07 25.20
N LYS A 9 1.67 46.73 24.72
CA LYS A 9 0.61 46.11 23.93
C LYS A 9 1.11 45.78 22.52
N GLU A 10 1.80 46.71 21.87
CA GLU A 10 2.39 46.51 20.54
C GLU A 10 3.43 45.37 20.55
N LYS A 11 4.30 45.29 21.57
CA LYS A 11 5.25 44.17 21.73
C LYS A 11 4.57 42.80 21.91
N LYS A 12 3.42 42.74 22.59
CA LYS A 12 2.67 41.47 22.76
C LYS A 12 1.99 41.05 21.46
N GLU A 13 1.50 42.01 20.69
CA GLU A 13 0.85 41.76 19.41
C GLU A 13 1.85 41.31 18.35
N ALA A 14 3.01 41.95 18.29
CA ALA A 14 4.13 41.53 17.44
C ALA A 14 4.61 40.10 17.76
N LYS A 15 4.72 39.74 19.05
CA LYS A 15 5.09 38.36 19.45
C LYS A 15 4.04 37.32 19.06
N LYS A 16 2.74 37.63 19.18
CA LYS A 16 1.67 36.72 18.75
C LYS A 16 1.67 36.54 17.23
N LYS A 17 1.95 37.60 16.46
CA LYS A 17 2.01 37.54 15.01
C LYS A 17 3.19 36.70 14.54
N ALA A 18 4.37 36.92 15.12
CA ALA A 18 5.58 36.13 14.83
C ALA A 18 5.38 34.63 15.15
N LEU A 19 4.73 34.30 16.27
CA LEU A 19 4.46 32.90 16.63
C LEU A 19 3.51 32.20 15.64
N LYS A 20 2.47 32.91 15.17
CA LYS A 20 1.54 32.38 14.15
C LYS A 20 2.23 32.21 12.79
N GLU A 21 3.09 33.14 12.42
CA GLU A 21 3.85 33.09 11.18
C GLU A 21 4.88 31.95 11.19
N GLU A 22 5.53 31.70 12.34
CA GLU A 22 6.42 30.55 12.54
C GLU A 22 5.66 29.21 12.48
N GLN A 23 4.47 29.12 13.07
CA GLN A 23 3.63 27.92 12.98
C GLN A 23 3.14 27.67 11.54
N ALA A 24 2.75 28.73 10.83
CA ALA A 24 2.36 28.63 9.42
C ALA A 24 3.53 28.21 8.51
N ALA A 25 4.74 28.68 8.79
CA ALA A 25 5.94 28.26 8.06
C ALA A 25 6.29 26.78 8.32
N LYS A 26 6.12 26.29 9.55
CA LYS A 26 6.33 24.87 9.89
C LYS A 26 5.31 23.96 9.18
N LEU A 27 4.03 24.35 9.16
CA LEU A 27 2.99 23.61 8.44
C LEU A 27 3.25 23.56 6.93
N LYS A 28 3.62 24.69 6.31
CA LYS A 28 4.00 24.72 4.89
C LYS A 28 5.20 23.84 4.57
N LYS A 29 6.19 23.78 5.45
CA LYS A 29 7.37 22.93 5.26
C LYS A 29 7.04 21.43 5.31
N ILE A 30 6.11 21.04 6.18
CA ILE A 30 5.63 19.64 6.27
C ILE A 30 4.77 19.27 5.06
N GLU A 31 3.92 20.18 4.59
CA GLU A 31 3.09 19.98 3.40
C GLU A 31 3.94 19.83 2.12
N GLU A 32 4.98 20.65 1.98
CA GLU A 32 5.92 20.57 0.85
C GLU A 32 6.75 19.27 0.86
N GLU A 33 7.20 18.81 2.04
CA GLU A 33 7.88 17.50 2.17
C GLU A 33 6.96 16.34 1.80
N MET A 34 5.71 16.34 2.28
CA MET A 34 4.73 15.31 1.90
C MET A 34 4.44 15.30 0.41
N ALA A 35 4.41 16.46 -0.25
CA ALA A 35 4.22 16.54 -1.69
C ALA A 35 5.40 15.92 -2.46
N ARG A 36 6.64 16.19 -2.03
CA ARG A 36 7.85 15.62 -2.62
C ARG A 36 7.97 14.11 -2.38
N GLU A 37 7.57 13.62 -1.21
CA GLU A 37 7.57 12.20 -0.90
C GLU A 37 6.51 11.44 -1.71
N LYS A 38 5.31 12.02 -1.88
CA LYS A 38 4.28 11.47 -2.77
C LYS A 38 4.72 11.41 -4.23
N GLU A 39 5.38 12.46 -4.74
CA GLU A 39 5.89 12.45 -6.12
C GLU A 39 6.98 11.39 -6.32
N ARG A 40 7.83 11.15 -5.31
CA ARG A 40 8.82 10.07 -5.33
C ARG A 40 8.18 8.69 -5.32
N LEU A 41 7.16 8.48 -4.49
CA LEU A 41 6.42 7.22 -4.44
C LEU A 41 5.71 6.93 -5.77
N ILE A 42 5.11 7.95 -6.39
CA ILE A 42 4.46 7.80 -7.71
C ILE A 42 5.48 7.46 -8.79
N LYS A 43 6.65 8.13 -8.82
CA LYS A 43 7.72 7.82 -9.79
C LYS A 43 8.31 6.42 -9.58
N GLU A 44 8.49 5.99 -8.34
CA GLU A 44 8.98 4.63 -8.03
C GLU A 44 7.96 3.55 -8.40
N GLU A 45 6.66 3.85 -8.27
CA GLU A 45 5.58 2.96 -8.69
C GLU A 45 5.43 2.92 -10.22
N GLU A 46 5.56 4.06 -10.90
CA GLU A 46 5.55 4.18 -12.36
C GLU A 46 6.77 3.46 -13.00
N GLU A 47 7.96 3.56 -12.42
CA GLU A 47 9.15 2.83 -12.90
C GLU A 47 9.03 1.31 -12.71
N LYS A 48 8.38 0.86 -11.63
CA LYS A 48 8.06 -0.55 -11.42
C LYS A 48 7.01 -1.06 -12.40
N LEU A 49 6.00 -0.24 -12.73
CA LEU A 49 4.99 -0.59 -13.72
C LEU A 49 5.56 -0.62 -15.14
N LYS A 50 6.43 0.33 -15.50
CA LYS A 50 7.05 0.38 -16.83
C LYS A 50 8.02 -0.77 -17.07
N LYS A 51 8.69 -1.25 -16.03
CA LYS A 51 9.53 -2.45 -16.08
C LYS A 51 8.72 -3.76 -16.21
N VAL A 52 7.44 -3.73 -15.86
CA VAL A 52 6.51 -4.85 -16.05
C VAL A 52 5.86 -4.79 -17.44
N GLU A 53 5.63 -3.60 -17.98
CA GLU A 53 5.02 -3.41 -19.31
C GLU A 53 6.01 -3.63 -20.48
N GLU A 54 7.31 -3.37 -20.29
CA GLU A 54 8.35 -3.64 -21.31
C GLU A 54 8.69 -5.15 -21.45
N GLU A 55 8.11 -6.01 -20.59
CA GLU A 55 8.21 -7.48 -20.69
C GLU A 55 6.91 -8.13 -21.21
N GLU A 56 6.04 -7.35 -21.87
CA GLU A 56 4.83 -7.83 -22.56
C GLU A 56 4.77 -7.34 -24.03
N GLU A 57 5.84 -7.58 -24.81
CA GLU A 57 5.71 -7.73 -26.26
C GLU A 57 5.93 -9.20 -26.65
N ASP A 58 4.81 -9.90 -26.77
CA ASP A 58 4.68 -11.30 -27.18
C ASP A 58 5.10 -11.51 -28.65
N PRO A 59 5.53 -12.73 -29.03
CA PRO A 59 5.05 -13.30 -30.28
C PRO A 59 4.35 -14.65 -30.07
N PRO A 60 3.40 -15.00 -30.97
CA PRO A 60 2.22 -15.76 -30.61
C PRO A 60 2.52 -17.27 -30.52
N VAL A 61 2.33 -17.86 -29.35
CA VAL A 61 2.49 -19.32 -29.19
C VAL A 61 1.12 -20.00 -29.10
N GLN A 62 0.96 -20.93 -30.05
CA GLN A 62 -0.24 -21.69 -30.34
C GLN A 62 -0.76 -22.49 -29.15
N LYS A 63 -2.09 -22.48 -29.02
CA LYS A 63 -2.90 -23.44 -28.25
C LYS A 63 -2.39 -24.87 -28.46
N SER A 64 -1.80 -25.46 -27.42
CA SER A 64 -1.73 -26.91 -27.29
C SER A 64 -2.42 -27.34 -26.00
N SER A 65 -3.65 -27.80 -26.18
CA SER A 65 -4.36 -28.65 -25.23
C SER A 65 -3.53 -29.92 -25.07
N GLY A 66 -3.02 -30.21 -23.87
CA GLY A 66 -2.15 -31.36 -23.68
C GLY A 66 -1.83 -31.66 -22.22
N GLN A 67 -2.79 -32.30 -21.55
CA GLN A 67 -2.63 -33.28 -20.48
C GLN A 67 -1.72 -32.94 -19.27
N HIS A 68 -2.39 -32.90 -18.13
CA HIS A 68 -1.88 -33.13 -16.79
C HIS A 68 -0.68 -34.10 -16.72
N SER A 69 0.49 -33.56 -16.43
CA SER A 69 1.53 -34.25 -15.68
C SER A 69 1.98 -33.30 -14.58
N GLY A 70 2.10 -33.80 -13.35
CA GLY A 70 2.33 -33.00 -12.14
C GLY A 70 3.64 -32.21 -12.19
N SER A 71 3.58 -31.02 -12.76
CA SER A 71 4.67 -30.04 -12.78
C SER A 71 4.42 -29.04 -11.65
N PRO A 72 5.46 -28.62 -10.88
CA PRO A 72 5.36 -27.60 -9.83
C PRO A 72 4.67 -26.30 -10.29
N GLY A 73 4.73 -26.01 -11.60
CA GLY A 73 4.09 -24.84 -12.21
C GLY A 73 2.57 -24.82 -12.08
N GLY A 74 1.87 -25.96 -12.14
CA GLY A 74 0.40 -26.00 -12.05
C GLY A 74 -0.13 -25.77 -10.62
N GLU A 75 0.64 -26.18 -9.60
CA GLU A 75 0.33 -25.86 -8.21
C GLU A 75 0.58 -24.39 -7.89
N LEU A 76 1.65 -23.82 -8.45
CA LEU A 76 1.97 -22.42 -8.29
C LEU A 76 0.92 -21.52 -8.98
N GLU A 77 0.53 -21.85 -10.21
CA GLU A 77 -0.51 -21.15 -10.95
C GLU A 77 -1.85 -21.19 -10.23
N LYS A 78 -2.24 -22.35 -9.68
CA LYS A 78 -3.43 -22.48 -8.84
C LYS A 78 -3.36 -21.62 -7.57
N LYS A 79 -2.20 -21.60 -6.88
CA LYS A 79 -1.98 -20.74 -5.70
C LYS A 79 -2.01 -19.27 -6.05
N ILE A 80 -1.50 -18.88 -7.22
CA ILE A 80 -1.57 -17.51 -7.73
C ILE A 80 -3.02 -17.13 -8.04
N SER A 81 -3.78 -17.98 -8.74
CA SER A 81 -5.20 -17.70 -9.04
C SER A 81 -6.05 -17.59 -7.78
N GLU A 82 -5.85 -18.50 -6.81
CA GLU A 82 -6.52 -18.46 -5.51
C GLU A 82 -6.16 -17.19 -4.73
N TRP A 83 -4.90 -16.79 -4.75
CA TRP A 83 -4.43 -15.55 -4.11
C TRP A 83 -4.99 -14.29 -4.77
N VAL A 84 -4.97 -14.21 -6.12
CA VAL A 84 -5.55 -13.07 -6.87
C VAL A 84 -7.03 -12.93 -6.56
N ALA A 85 -7.78 -14.03 -6.54
CA ALA A 85 -9.19 -14.03 -6.17
C ALA A 85 -9.40 -13.53 -4.73
N ASN A 86 -8.59 -13.98 -3.77
CA ASN A 86 -8.68 -13.54 -2.38
C ASN A 86 -8.32 -12.06 -2.17
N LEU A 87 -7.39 -11.52 -2.96
CA LEU A 87 -7.00 -10.11 -2.93
C LEU A 87 -8.15 -9.22 -3.42
N THR A 88 -8.76 -9.58 -4.56
CA THR A 88 -9.91 -8.85 -5.12
C THR A 88 -11.11 -8.89 -4.19
N VAL A 89 -11.42 -10.05 -3.60
CA VAL A 89 -12.52 -10.21 -2.64
C VAL A 89 -12.31 -9.35 -1.39
N GLY A 90 -11.08 -9.28 -0.85
CA GLY A 90 -10.80 -8.45 0.34
C GLY A 90 -10.90 -6.94 0.08
N GLU A 91 -10.63 -6.48 -1.13
CA GLU A 91 -10.86 -5.08 -1.52
C GLU A 91 -12.36 -4.76 -1.69
N GLU A 92 -13.12 -5.65 -2.31
CA GLU A 92 -14.56 -5.48 -2.55
C GLU A 92 -15.40 -5.64 -1.28
N GLU A 93 -14.99 -6.52 -0.37
CA GLU A 93 -15.59 -6.68 0.97
C GLU A 93 -15.42 -5.40 1.80
N GLU A 94 -14.23 -4.77 1.74
CA GLU A 94 -14.01 -3.50 2.41
C GLU A 94 -14.87 -2.37 1.83
N VAL A 95 -14.95 -2.24 0.50
CA VAL A 95 -15.83 -1.24 -0.13
C VAL A 95 -17.27 -1.45 0.32
N SER A 96 -17.72 -2.69 0.45
CA SER A 96 -19.07 -3.05 0.91
C SER A 96 -19.36 -2.73 2.37
N MET A 97 -18.35 -2.71 3.24
CA MET A 97 -18.53 -2.28 4.63
C MET A 97 -18.70 -0.76 4.79
N TYR A 98 -18.17 0.02 3.85
CA TYR A 98 -18.07 1.48 3.97
C TYR A 98 -19.04 2.23 3.05
N ILE A 99 -19.47 1.60 1.96
CA ILE A 99 -20.35 2.22 0.97
C ILE A 99 -21.76 1.63 1.09
N PRO A 100 -22.80 2.48 1.20
CA PRO A 100 -24.18 2.02 1.31
C PRO A 100 -24.61 1.15 0.12
N GLN A 101 -25.36 0.08 0.41
CA GLN A 101 -25.78 -0.91 -0.59
C GLN A 101 -26.64 -0.29 -1.70
N ASP A 102 -27.44 0.73 -1.40
CA ASP A 102 -28.21 1.49 -2.39
C ASP A 102 -27.33 2.20 -3.42
N GLN A 103 -26.16 2.71 -3.01
CA GLN A 103 -25.20 3.31 -3.93
C GLN A 103 -24.52 2.27 -4.81
N GLN A 104 -24.28 1.06 -4.27
CA GLN A 104 -23.73 -0.05 -5.05
C GLN A 104 -24.72 -0.57 -6.09
N GLU A 105 -25.98 -0.76 -5.69
CA GLU A 105 -27.05 -1.19 -6.59
C GLU A 105 -27.29 -0.15 -7.70
N ALA A 106 -27.27 1.14 -7.36
CA ALA A 106 -27.38 2.20 -8.36
C ALA A 106 -26.22 2.18 -9.37
N ALA A 107 -24.98 1.93 -8.92
CA ALA A 107 -23.82 1.82 -9.80
C ALA A 107 -23.92 0.58 -10.72
N MET A 108 -24.32 -0.57 -10.17
CA MET A 108 -24.53 -1.80 -10.94
C MET A 108 -25.59 -1.62 -12.03
N ARG A 109 -26.70 -0.94 -11.71
CA ARG A 109 -27.73 -0.58 -12.70
C ARG A 109 -27.21 0.35 -13.79
N ALA A 110 -26.30 1.28 -13.46
CA ALA A 110 -25.67 2.17 -14.43
C ALA A 110 -24.72 1.42 -15.37
N TRP A 111 -23.97 0.44 -14.86
CA TRP A 111 -23.09 -0.42 -15.66
C TRP A 111 -23.88 -1.35 -16.59
N ASP A 112 -24.98 -1.94 -16.11
CA ASP A 112 -25.87 -2.78 -16.91
C ASP A 112 -26.54 -2.01 -18.06
N ALA A 113 -26.79 -0.72 -17.87
CA ALA A 113 -27.37 0.15 -18.88
C ALA A 113 -26.37 0.52 -20.00
N GLU A 114 -25.07 0.52 -19.70
CA GLU A 114 -24.02 0.80 -20.68
C GLU A 114 -23.80 -0.42 -21.57
N LYS A 115 -23.92 -0.23 -22.89
CA LYS A 115 -23.87 -1.34 -23.87
C LYS A 115 -22.47 -1.57 -24.43
N ASP A 116 -21.64 -0.54 -24.43
CA ASP A 116 -20.27 -0.63 -24.91
C ASP A 116 -19.38 -1.22 -23.82
N PRO A 117 -18.74 -2.39 -24.04
CA PRO A 117 -17.88 -3.02 -23.05
C PRO A 117 -16.74 -2.13 -22.57
N LEU A 118 -16.14 -1.33 -23.46
CA LEU A 118 -15.01 -0.48 -23.11
C LEU A 118 -15.44 0.70 -22.23
N ARG A 119 -16.61 1.28 -22.51
CA ARG A 119 -17.17 2.37 -21.69
C ARG A 119 -17.69 1.86 -20.36
N ARG A 120 -18.26 0.66 -20.32
CA ARG A 120 -18.67 0.02 -19.08
C ARG A 120 -17.47 -0.19 -18.17
N GLN A 121 -16.38 -0.73 -18.69
CA GLN A 121 -15.15 -0.93 -17.93
C GLN A 121 -14.57 0.40 -17.41
N ALA A 122 -14.51 1.44 -18.25
CA ALA A 122 -14.05 2.76 -17.80
C ALA A 122 -14.93 3.34 -16.67
N LEU A 123 -16.24 3.17 -16.75
CA LEU A 123 -17.19 3.62 -15.72
C LEU A 123 -17.09 2.79 -14.42
N GLU A 124 -16.87 1.49 -14.53
CA GLU A 124 -16.58 0.60 -13.40
C GLU A 124 -15.30 1.02 -12.68
N ASP A 125 -14.22 1.26 -13.42
CA ASP A 125 -12.92 1.66 -12.86
C ASP A 125 -12.96 3.07 -12.25
N GLU A 126 -13.64 4.02 -12.88
CA GLU A 126 -13.88 5.36 -12.32
C GLU A 126 -14.63 5.27 -10.99
N LYS A 127 -15.73 4.51 -10.93
CA LYS A 127 -16.49 4.31 -9.70
C LYS A 127 -15.69 3.58 -8.63
N ARG A 128 -14.91 2.57 -9.01
CA ARG A 128 -13.99 1.85 -8.11
C ARG A 128 -12.99 2.82 -7.47
N MET A 129 -12.43 3.75 -8.25
CA MET A 129 -11.50 4.76 -7.75
C MET A 129 -12.17 5.78 -6.82
N GLU A 130 -13.35 6.28 -7.18
CA GLU A 130 -14.14 7.18 -6.32
C GLU A 130 -14.44 6.54 -4.95
N TRP A 131 -14.85 5.28 -4.98
CA TRP A 131 -15.17 4.49 -3.80
C TRP A 131 -13.93 4.23 -2.94
N LYS A 132 -12.79 3.84 -3.53
CA LYS A 132 -11.51 3.72 -2.81
C LYS A 132 -11.14 5.02 -2.09
N LEU A 133 -11.31 6.17 -2.75
CA LEU A 133 -11.07 7.49 -2.13
C LEU A 133 -12.07 7.79 -1.00
N ALA A 134 -13.35 7.47 -1.16
CA ALA A 134 -14.36 7.66 -0.13
C ALA A 134 -14.06 6.82 1.13
N VAL A 135 -13.70 5.54 0.95
CA VAL A 135 -13.28 4.65 2.03
C VAL A 135 -12.07 5.21 2.78
N MET A 136 -11.04 5.66 2.07
CA MET A 136 -9.85 6.25 2.71
C MET A 136 -10.19 7.49 3.54
N ARG A 137 -11.05 8.38 3.03
CA ARG A 137 -11.50 9.58 3.77
C ARG A 137 -12.30 9.20 5.01
N GLU A 138 -13.21 8.24 4.89
CA GLU A 138 -14.04 7.79 6.00
C GLU A 138 -13.22 7.10 7.09
N LYS A 139 -12.26 6.24 6.73
CA LYS A 139 -11.31 5.63 7.68
C LYS A 139 -10.52 6.69 8.43
N LYS A 140 -10.01 7.69 7.73
CA LYS A 140 -9.31 8.82 8.36
C LYS A 140 -10.22 9.54 9.35
N ARG A 141 -11.45 9.88 8.93
CA ARG A 141 -12.45 10.53 9.80
C ARG A 141 -12.73 9.72 11.06
N ARG A 142 -12.83 8.39 10.97
CA ARG A 142 -13.08 7.52 12.12
C ARG A 142 -11.91 7.48 13.09
N ILE A 143 -10.67 7.44 12.58
CA ILE A 143 -9.46 7.52 13.41
C ILE A 143 -9.40 8.87 14.13
N ASP A 144 -9.67 9.97 13.43
CA ASP A 144 -9.65 11.31 14.02
C ASP A 144 -10.72 11.43 15.13
N LYS A 145 -11.94 10.90 14.90
CA LYS A 145 -13.00 10.85 15.92
C LYS A 145 -12.65 9.97 17.12
N ALA A 146 -11.97 8.85 16.90
CA ALA A 146 -11.50 7.98 17.97
C ALA A 146 -10.47 8.72 18.85
N ALA A 147 -9.56 9.47 18.22
CA ALA A 147 -8.58 10.29 18.94
C ALA A 147 -9.25 11.41 19.75
N GLU A 148 -10.23 12.12 19.18
CA GLU A 148 -11.01 13.14 19.87
C GLU A 148 -11.80 12.54 21.06
N ALA A 149 -12.43 11.39 20.87
CA ALA A 149 -13.16 10.70 21.94
C ALA A 149 -12.22 10.24 23.08
N ALA A 150 -11.01 9.80 22.76
CA ALA A 150 -10.01 9.43 23.75
C ALA A 150 -9.54 10.64 24.56
N GLU A 151 -9.32 11.80 23.93
CA GLU A 151 -8.98 13.06 24.62
C GLU A 151 -10.12 13.51 25.54
N ALA A 152 -11.36 13.54 25.04
CA ALA A 152 -12.54 13.90 25.83
C ALA A 152 -12.74 12.95 27.04
N LEU A 153 -12.46 11.66 26.87
CA LEU A 153 -12.54 10.69 27.96
C LEU A 153 -11.51 10.99 29.07
N GLU A 154 -10.29 11.42 28.72
CA GLU A 154 -9.29 11.83 29.71
C GLU A 154 -9.69 13.11 30.48
N GLU A 155 -10.32 14.08 29.80
CA GLU A 155 -10.89 15.25 30.47
C GLU A 155 -12.00 14.86 31.46
N VAL A 156 -12.90 13.98 31.05
CA VAL A 156 -14.00 13.51 31.92
C VAL A 156 -13.45 12.73 33.12
N LYS A 157 -12.42 11.89 32.94
CA LYS A 157 -11.73 11.23 34.07
C LYS A 157 -11.11 12.23 35.03
N THR A 158 -10.50 13.30 34.51
CA THR A 158 -9.91 14.36 35.32
C THR A 158 -10.98 15.10 36.15
N ILE A 159 -12.12 15.43 35.53
CA ILE A 159 -13.26 16.05 36.20
C ILE A 159 -13.84 15.11 37.28
N GLU A 160 -13.99 13.81 36.97
CA GLU A 160 -14.48 12.80 37.91
C GLU A 160 -13.58 12.71 39.15
N GLN A 161 -12.25 12.75 38.97
CA GLN A 161 -11.29 12.75 40.08
C GLN A 161 -11.38 14.02 40.95
N GLN A 162 -11.48 15.20 40.33
CA GLN A 162 -11.63 16.47 41.06
C GLN A 162 -12.93 16.50 41.88
N LEU A 163 -14.03 16.01 41.30
CA LEU A 163 -15.32 15.87 41.99
C LEU A 163 -15.27 14.86 43.13
N ALA A 164 -14.53 13.75 42.96
CA ALA A 164 -14.35 12.75 44.01
C ALA A 164 -13.53 13.28 45.21
N ALA A 165 -12.58 14.19 44.96
CA ALA A 165 -11.76 14.82 46.00
C ALA A 165 -12.52 15.86 46.84
N GLN A 166 -13.68 16.32 46.39
CA GLN A 166 -14.48 17.31 47.09
C GLN A 166 -15.59 16.67 47.93
N PRO A 167 -15.56 16.79 49.27
CA PRO A 167 -16.57 16.20 50.15
C PRO A 167 -17.92 16.92 50.10
N ASP A 168 -17.95 18.19 49.67
CA ASP A 168 -19.14 19.07 49.74
C ASP A 168 -20.06 19.01 48.51
N PHE A 169 -19.74 18.20 47.50
CA PHE A 169 -20.57 18.10 46.29
C PHE A 169 -21.85 17.29 46.52
N PRO A 170 -23.02 17.76 46.04
CA PRO A 170 -24.27 17.00 46.11
C PRO A 170 -24.14 15.62 45.47
N ASN A 171 -24.64 14.58 46.13
CA ASN A 171 -24.63 13.20 45.63
C ASN A 171 -25.22 13.07 44.21
N GLN A 172 -26.21 13.90 43.86
CA GLN A 172 -26.82 13.91 42.53
C GLN A 172 -25.85 14.33 41.42
N MET A 173 -24.98 15.32 41.68
CA MET A 173 -23.93 15.74 40.73
C MET A 173 -22.85 14.65 40.57
N ARG A 174 -22.53 13.94 41.65
CA ARG A 174 -21.57 12.82 41.62
C ARG A 174 -22.10 11.64 40.78
N VAL A 175 -23.39 11.32 40.90
CA VAL A 175 -24.05 10.32 40.06
C VAL A 175 -24.06 10.76 38.59
N MET A 176 -24.38 12.03 38.32
CA MET A 176 -24.38 12.59 36.97
C MET A 176 -22.98 12.53 36.31
N ALA A 177 -21.92 12.89 37.04
CA ALA A 177 -20.55 12.81 36.55
C ALA A 177 -20.14 11.37 36.21
N ARG A 178 -20.50 10.39 37.06
CA ARG A 178 -20.25 8.97 36.79
C ARG A 178 -21.01 8.46 35.56
N SER A 179 -22.26 8.89 35.38
CA SER A 179 -23.05 8.56 34.19
C SER A 179 -22.42 9.12 32.92
N ILE A 180 -21.97 10.38 32.95
CA ILE A 180 -21.26 11.01 31.82
C ILE A 180 -19.95 10.27 31.52
N ALA A 181 -19.18 9.91 32.55
CA ALA A 181 -17.95 9.13 32.40
C ALA A 181 -18.20 7.73 31.83
N CYS A 182 -19.30 7.06 32.19
CA CYS A 182 -19.67 5.78 31.60
C CYS A 182 -20.07 5.93 30.13
N LEU A 183 -20.85 6.95 29.78
CA LEU A 183 -21.24 7.22 28.40
C LEU A 183 -20.04 7.56 27.51
N ALA A 184 -19.10 8.37 28.01
CA ALA A 184 -17.86 8.69 27.31
C ALA A 184 -17.00 7.44 27.04
N ARG A 185 -16.94 6.49 27.99
CA ARG A 185 -16.25 5.20 27.80
C ARG A 185 -16.90 4.37 26.71
N VAL A 186 -18.23 4.20 26.77
CA VAL A 186 -18.98 3.43 25.76
C VAL A 186 -18.78 4.02 24.36
N GLN A 187 -18.74 5.34 24.23
CA GLN A 187 -18.47 6.00 22.96
C GLN A 187 -17.03 5.76 22.47
N ALA A 188 -16.03 5.90 23.34
CA ALA A 188 -14.64 5.59 23.01
C ALA A 188 -14.46 4.11 22.58
N ASP A 189 -15.06 3.17 23.32
CA ASP A 189 -15.02 1.73 23.03
C ASP A 189 -15.66 1.40 21.67
N GLN A 190 -16.74 2.10 21.26
CA GLN A 190 -17.33 1.93 19.92
C GLN A 190 -16.37 2.35 18.80
N TYR A 191 -15.62 3.44 19.00
CA TYR A 191 -14.63 3.89 18.04
C TYR A 191 -13.38 2.98 18.02
N ASP A 192 -12.96 2.45 19.17
CA ASP A 192 -11.88 1.47 19.25
C ASP A 192 -12.26 0.12 18.62
N PHE A 193 -13.52 -0.33 18.76
CA PHE A 193 -14.02 -1.51 18.05
C PHE A 193 -13.96 -1.29 16.52
N SER A 194 -14.44 -0.14 16.04
CA SER A 194 -14.35 0.22 14.62
C SER A 194 -12.89 0.28 14.12
N ARG A 195 -11.99 0.81 14.94
CA ARG A 195 -10.54 0.84 14.69
C ARG A 195 -9.94 -0.57 14.65
N SER A 196 -10.40 -1.48 15.50
CA SER A 196 -9.92 -2.86 15.52
C SER A 196 -10.28 -3.62 14.23
N GLN A 197 -11.47 -3.38 13.67
CA GLN A 197 -11.85 -3.90 12.35
C GLN A 197 -10.93 -3.34 11.26
N ASP A 198 -10.64 -2.03 11.29
CA ASP A 198 -9.71 -1.41 10.34
C ASP A 198 -8.29 -1.99 10.43
N ILE A 199 -7.81 -2.30 11.63
CA ILE A 199 -6.51 -2.95 11.85
C ILE A 199 -6.53 -4.38 11.30
N ALA A 200 -7.59 -5.16 11.56
CA ALA A 200 -7.72 -6.53 11.05
C ALA A 200 -7.66 -6.57 9.51
N VAL A 201 -8.42 -5.70 8.85
CA VAL A 201 -8.43 -5.60 7.38
C VAL A 201 -7.05 -5.16 6.83
N ARG A 202 -6.36 -4.25 7.52
CA ARG A 202 -4.98 -3.85 7.15
C ARG A 202 -3.99 -5.00 7.34
N SER A 203 -4.09 -5.75 8.44
CA SER A 203 -3.23 -6.90 8.73
C SER A 203 -3.39 -8.01 7.68
N ILE A 204 -4.61 -8.30 7.25
CA ILE A 204 -4.88 -9.26 6.16
C ILE A 204 -4.16 -8.82 4.87
N ARG A 205 -4.28 -7.54 4.49
CA ARG A 205 -3.61 -7.01 3.30
C ARG A 205 -2.09 -7.00 3.37
N LEU A 206 -1.52 -6.68 4.53
CA LEU A 206 -0.08 -6.74 4.73
C LEU A 206 0.44 -8.19 4.65
N GLY A 207 -0.26 -9.15 5.26
CA GLY A 207 0.08 -10.57 5.13
C GLY A 207 0.05 -11.06 3.69
N LEU A 208 -0.90 -10.59 2.87
CA LEU A 208 -0.94 -10.88 1.43
C LEU A 208 0.22 -10.26 0.65
N ARG A 209 0.66 -9.04 1.02
CA ARG A 209 1.84 -8.39 0.42
C ARG A 209 3.13 -9.15 0.73
N ASP A 210 3.26 -9.64 1.95
CA ASP A 210 4.41 -10.43 2.37
C ASP A 210 4.44 -11.78 1.64
N PHE A 211 3.27 -12.41 1.46
CA PHE A 211 3.14 -13.61 0.64
C PHE A 211 3.54 -13.40 -0.83
N ALA A 212 3.18 -12.27 -1.45
CA ALA A 212 3.60 -11.94 -2.81
C ALA A 212 5.14 -11.81 -2.94
N ARG A 213 5.79 -11.23 -1.93
CA ARG A 213 7.25 -11.11 -1.88
C ARG A 213 7.94 -12.47 -1.77
N GLU A 214 7.36 -13.36 -0.97
CA GLU A 214 7.85 -14.74 -0.81
C GLU A 214 7.71 -15.53 -2.12
N LEU A 215 6.56 -15.39 -2.80
CA LEU A 215 6.30 -16.04 -4.09
C LEU A 215 7.28 -15.60 -5.17
N VAL A 216 7.51 -14.29 -5.31
CA VAL A 216 8.51 -13.74 -6.26
C VAL A 216 9.91 -14.25 -5.94
N GLY A 217 10.25 -14.37 -4.65
CA GLY A 217 11.50 -14.98 -4.21
C GLY A 217 11.61 -16.45 -4.64
N ALA A 218 10.57 -17.25 -4.42
CA ALA A 218 10.54 -18.66 -4.78
C ALA A 218 10.64 -18.88 -6.30
N VAL A 219 9.91 -18.10 -7.10
CA VAL A 219 9.99 -18.13 -8.56
C VAL A 219 11.36 -17.69 -9.05
N GLY A 220 11.91 -16.62 -8.47
CA GLY A 220 13.25 -16.13 -8.80
C GLY A 220 14.34 -17.18 -8.58
N VAL A 221 14.24 -17.98 -7.51
CA VAL A 221 15.18 -19.08 -7.24
C VAL A 221 15.04 -20.20 -8.27
N GLU A 222 13.82 -20.62 -8.60
CA GLU A 222 13.58 -21.69 -9.59
C GLU A 222 14.04 -21.27 -10.99
N VAL A 223 13.73 -20.04 -11.41
CA VAL A 223 14.16 -19.49 -12.69
C VAL A 223 15.68 -19.36 -12.73
N GLY A 224 16.30 -18.85 -11.65
CA GLY A 224 17.75 -18.77 -11.52
C GLY A 224 18.44 -20.13 -11.64
N HIS A 225 17.89 -21.16 -11.00
CA HIS A 225 18.42 -22.53 -11.09
C HIS A 225 18.36 -23.08 -12.53
N ARG A 226 17.26 -22.83 -13.25
CA ARG A 226 17.11 -23.25 -14.65
C ARG A 226 18.08 -22.53 -15.58
N LEU A 227 18.31 -21.23 -15.36
CA LEU A 227 19.26 -20.44 -16.12
C LEU A 227 20.69 -20.94 -15.90
N ASP A 228 21.11 -21.12 -14.64
CA ASP A 228 22.45 -21.63 -14.28
C ASP A 228 22.70 -23.04 -14.85
N LYS A 229 21.68 -23.92 -14.82
CA LYS A 229 21.77 -25.24 -15.47
C LYS A 229 21.96 -25.15 -16.99
N THR A 230 21.29 -24.20 -17.63
CA THR A 230 21.38 -23.97 -19.08
C THR A 230 22.73 -23.34 -19.45
N GLU A 231 23.20 -22.39 -18.65
CA GLU A 231 24.51 -21.76 -18.81
C GLU A 231 25.64 -22.80 -18.72
N ARG A 232 25.61 -23.66 -17.70
CA ARG A 232 26.59 -24.75 -17.55
C ARG A 232 26.55 -25.75 -18.71
N PHE A 233 25.35 -26.06 -19.22
CA PHE A 233 25.20 -26.90 -20.40
C PHE A 233 25.84 -26.27 -21.64
N CYS A 234 25.56 -24.99 -21.90
CA CYS A 234 26.12 -24.26 -23.03
C CYS A 234 27.65 -24.10 -22.93
N ALA A 235 28.17 -23.78 -21.74
CA ALA A 235 29.61 -23.68 -21.49
C ALA A 235 30.32 -25.01 -21.78
N GLY A 236 29.79 -26.13 -21.28
CA GLY A 236 30.35 -27.46 -21.53
C GLY A 236 30.31 -27.88 -23.01
N ALA A 237 29.25 -27.51 -23.74
CA ALA A 237 29.17 -27.77 -25.18
C ALA A 237 30.24 -27.00 -25.97
N ILE A 238 30.48 -25.74 -25.61
CA ILE A 238 31.51 -24.89 -26.25
C ILE A 238 32.92 -25.44 -25.97
N GLU A 239 33.20 -25.85 -24.74
CA GLU A 239 34.48 -26.46 -24.37
C GLU A 239 34.71 -27.80 -25.10
N GLY A 240 33.67 -28.63 -25.21
CA GLY A 240 33.73 -29.90 -25.93
C GLY A 240 34.12 -29.71 -27.40
N VAL A 241 33.55 -28.71 -28.08
CA VAL A 241 33.88 -28.37 -29.47
C VAL A 241 35.34 -27.89 -29.60
N LYS A 242 35.80 -27.05 -28.66
CA LYS A 242 37.21 -26.58 -28.63
C LYS A 242 38.21 -27.72 -28.42
N ALA A 243 37.88 -28.74 -27.62
CA ALA A 243 38.76 -29.88 -27.37
C ALA A 243 38.91 -30.81 -28.60
N THR A 244 37.93 -30.81 -29.51
CA THR A 244 37.96 -31.59 -30.75
C THR A 244 38.56 -30.87 -31.95
N ALA A 245 38.90 -29.58 -31.82
CA ALA A 245 39.57 -28.83 -32.87
C ALA A 245 41.02 -29.35 -33.04
N PRO A 246 41.48 -29.68 -34.27
CA PRO A 246 42.84 -30.14 -34.48
C PRO A 246 43.82 -29.03 -34.09
N ARG A 247 44.81 -29.35 -33.24
CA ARG A 247 45.90 -28.42 -32.90
C ARG A 247 46.58 -27.98 -34.21
N GLU A 248 46.63 -26.68 -34.43
CA GLU A 248 47.38 -26.07 -35.53
C GLU A 248 48.80 -26.62 -35.56
N GLU A 249 49.17 -27.14 -36.73
CA GLU A 249 50.42 -27.81 -37.03
C GLU A 249 51.59 -26.83 -36.91
N GLU A 250 52.64 -27.27 -36.20
CA GLU A 250 53.91 -26.56 -35.99
C GLU A 250 54.56 -26.17 -37.34
N PRO A 251 55.14 -24.96 -37.49
CA PRO A 251 55.63 -24.49 -38.78
C PRO A 251 56.87 -25.29 -39.22
N ARG A 252 56.72 -26.13 -40.26
CA ARG A 252 57.84 -26.84 -40.90
C ARG A 252 58.80 -25.86 -41.59
N PRO A 253 60.13 -26.11 -41.57
CA PRO A 253 61.12 -25.19 -42.13
C PRO A 253 61.18 -25.25 -43.67
N PRO A 254 61.71 -24.20 -44.34
CA PRO A 254 61.61 -24.05 -45.78
C PRO A 254 62.52 -25.03 -46.54
N LEU A 255 61.97 -25.65 -47.58
CA LEU A 255 62.68 -26.51 -48.53
C LEU A 255 63.78 -25.70 -49.26
N GLN A 256 65.03 -26.15 -49.14
CA GLN A 256 66.12 -25.66 -49.98
C GLN A 256 65.96 -26.22 -51.39
N ILE A 257 65.88 -25.32 -52.37
CA ILE A 257 65.95 -25.64 -53.79
C ILE A 257 67.43 -25.72 -54.16
N THR A 258 67.92 -26.92 -54.51
CA THR A 258 69.20 -27.10 -55.21
C THR A 258 68.90 -27.40 -56.68
N SER A 259 69.28 -26.47 -57.57
CA SER A 259 69.36 -26.71 -59.01
C SER A 259 70.83 -26.76 -59.44
N ALA A 260 71.18 -27.86 -60.13
CA ALA A 260 72.39 -28.14 -60.90
C ALA A 260 73.73 -28.25 -60.15
#